data_AF-A0A7I9Y409-F1
#
_entry.id   AF-A0A7I9Y409-F1
#
_cell.length_a   1.000
_cell.length_b   1.000
_cell.length_c   1.000
_cell.angle_alpha   90.00
_cell.angle_beta   90.00
_cell.angle_gamma   90.00
#
_symmetry.space_group_name_H-M   'P 1'
#
loop_
_entity.id
_entity.type
_entity.pdbx_description
1 polymer ?
#
loop_
_entity_poly.entity_id
_entity_poly.type
_entity_poly.pdbx_seq_one_letter_code
_entity_poly.pdbx_strand_id
1 'polypeptide(L)'
;MPIAIAVWRQQPTAIEAELSDRGHDIADWHQGRMSSRKLLVLLEHSSENGPYRRAVSGGDWPTWMQMLKEIHKEAALSRASRYAGTRYEYQPQVFVSPVERAEQEAADAADDQFQADAYAKVLAQITGGRVA
;
A
#
# COMPACT_ATOMS: atom_id res chain seq x y z
N MET A 1 2.20 -16.27 -28.58
CA MET A 1 1.84 -17.01 -27.35
C MET A 1 2.74 -16.78 -26.12
N PRO A 2 4.04 -16.43 -26.19
CA PRO A 2 4.87 -16.34 -24.96
C PRO A 2 4.52 -15.15 -24.05
N ILE A 3 4.05 -14.03 -24.62
CA ILE A 3 3.78 -12.79 -23.87
C ILE A 3 2.62 -12.96 -22.87
N ALA A 4 1.50 -13.57 -23.27
CA ALA A 4 0.35 -13.73 -22.39
C ALA A 4 0.66 -14.61 -21.17
N ILE A 5 1.45 -15.67 -21.37
CA ILE A 5 1.92 -16.53 -20.27
C ILE A 5 2.87 -15.75 -19.34
N ALA A 6 3.77 -14.93 -19.90
CA ALA A 6 4.65 -14.10 -19.10
C ALA A 6 3.88 -13.10 -18.22
N VAL A 7 2.86 -12.43 -18.78
CA VAL A 7 2.00 -11.50 -18.04
C VAL A 7 1.22 -12.23 -16.94
N TRP A 8 0.60 -13.36 -17.26
CA TRP A 8 -0.16 -14.17 -16.30
C TRP A 8 0.69 -14.55 -15.08
N ARG A 9 1.96 -14.95 -15.29
CA ARG A 9 2.86 -15.37 -14.21
C ARG A 9 3.27 -14.26 -13.25
N GLN A 10 3.09 -12.99 -13.61
CA GLN A 10 3.49 -11.88 -12.75
C GLN A 10 2.52 -11.71 -11.58
N GLN A 11 1.21 -11.79 -11.85
CA GLN A 11 0.16 -11.49 -10.86
C GLN A 11 -1.08 -12.38 -11.07
N PRO A 12 -0.97 -13.72 -10.95
CA PRO A 12 -2.03 -14.66 -11.34
C PRO A 12 -3.34 -14.42 -10.57
N THR A 13 -3.27 -14.27 -9.24
CA THR A 13 -4.44 -14.05 -8.39
C THR A 13 -5.12 -12.71 -8.68
N ALA A 14 -4.35 -11.65 -8.94
CA ALA A 14 -4.90 -10.34 -9.24
C ALA A 14 -5.54 -10.27 -10.63
N ILE A 15 -4.95 -10.98 -11.61
CA ILE A 15 -5.53 -11.13 -12.95
C ILE A 15 -6.83 -11.92 -12.88
N GLU A 16 -6.87 -13.02 -12.13
CA GLU A 16 -8.08 -13.82 -11.94
C GLU A 16 -9.20 -12.99 -11.29
N ALA A 17 -8.90 -12.24 -10.23
CA ALA A 17 -9.85 -11.33 -9.61
C ALA A 17 -10.35 -10.24 -10.59
N GLU A 18 -9.45 -9.61 -11.35
CA GLU A 18 -9.81 -8.57 -12.34
C GLU A 18 -10.74 -9.12 -13.42
N LEU A 19 -10.47 -10.33 -13.90
CA LEU A 19 -11.31 -10.99 -14.90
C LEU A 19 -12.68 -11.35 -14.29
N SER A 20 -12.69 -11.89 -13.07
CA SER A 20 -13.91 -12.28 -12.36
C SER A 20 -14.84 -11.09 -12.15
N ASP A 21 -14.30 -9.95 -11.69
CA ASP A 21 -15.04 -8.69 -11.51
C ASP A 21 -15.71 -8.20 -12.80
N ARG A 22 -15.17 -8.60 -13.96
CA ARG A 22 -15.64 -8.23 -15.30
C ARG A 22 -16.46 -9.33 -15.98
N GLY A 23 -16.79 -10.39 -15.26
CA GLY A 23 -17.57 -11.52 -15.78
C GLY A 23 -16.80 -12.42 -16.74
N HIS A 24 -15.49 -12.51 -16.59
CA HIS A 24 -14.63 -13.41 -17.35
C HIS A 24 -13.99 -14.45 -16.45
N ASP A 25 -13.97 -15.70 -16.90
CA ASP A 25 -13.28 -16.79 -16.22
C ASP A 25 -11.91 -17.01 -16.87
N ILE A 26 -10.85 -17.06 -16.07
CA ILE A 26 -9.51 -17.38 -16.55
C ILE A 26 -9.42 -18.81 -17.10
N ALA A 27 -10.26 -19.72 -16.63
CA ALA A 27 -10.34 -21.08 -17.13
C ALA A 27 -10.69 -21.12 -18.63
N ASP A 28 -11.46 -20.15 -19.14
CA ASP A 28 -11.76 -20.05 -20.57
C ASP A 28 -10.49 -19.82 -21.40
N TRP A 29 -9.51 -19.08 -20.89
CA TRP A 29 -8.22 -18.92 -21.55
C TRP A 29 -7.38 -20.20 -21.49
N HIS A 30 -7.32 -20.84 -20.33
CA HIS A 30 -6.60 -22.12 -20.17
C HIS A 30 -7.16 -23.24 -21.05
N GLN A 31 -8.47 -23.26 -21.28
CA GLN A 31 -9.16 -24.21 -22.16
C GLN A 31 -9.15 -23.81 -23.64
N GLY A 32 -8.62 -22.63 -23.98
CA GLY A 32 -8.55 -22.12 -25.36
C GLY A 32 -9.86 -21.53 -25.90
N ARG A 33 -10.90 -21.38 -25.07
CA ARG A 33 -12.15 -20.67 -25.42
C ARG A 33 -11.94 -19.16 -25.52
N MET A 34 -11.03 -18.61 -24.72
CA MET A 34 -10.59 -17.23 -24.79
C MET A 34 -9.22 -17.16 -25.47
N SER A 35 -9.08 -16.30 -26.47
CA SER A 35 -7.79 -16.11 -27.12
C SER A 35 -6.83 -15.31 -26.23
N SER A 36 -5.53 -15.59 -26.33
CA SER A 36 -4.48 -14.80 -25.66
C SER A 36 -4.54 -13.31 -26.01
N ARG A 37 -4.99 -12.96 -27.22
CA ARG A 37 -5.22 -11.56 -27.61
C ARG A 37 -6.34 -10.93 -26.79
N LYS A 38 -7.46 -11.64 -26.60
CA LYS A 38 -8.58 -11.14 -25.78
C LYS A 38 -8.14 -10.94 -24.33
N LEU A 39 -7.40 -11.87 -23.75
CA LEU A 39 -6.84 -11.71 -22.41
C LEU A 39 -5.99 -10.43 -22.29
N LEU A 40 -5.05 -10.22 -23.22
CA LEU A 40 -4.19 -9.04 -23.19
C LEU A 40 -4.98 -7.73 -23.33
N VAL A 41 -5.98 -7.69 -24.20
CA VAL A 41 -6.86 -6.51 -24.36
C VAL A 41 -7.63 -6.21 -23.07
N LEU A 42 -8.12 -7.25 -22.38
CA LEU A 42 -8.80 -7.09 -21.10
C LEU A 42 -7.84 -6.50 -20.06
N LEU A 43 -6.63 -7.02 -19.95
CA LEU A 43 -5.63 -6.52 -19.00
C LEU A 43 -5.16 -5.10 -19.30
N GLU A 44 -4.98 -4.76 -20.57
CA GLU A 44 -4.64 -3.41 -21.02
C GLU A 44 -5.70 -2.38 -20.62
N HIS A 45 -6.98 -2.78 -20.71
CA HIS A 45 -8.14 -1.95 -20.35
C HIS A 45 -8.73 -2.39 -18.99
N SER A 46 -7.87 -2.81 -18.07
CA SER A 46 -8.26 -3.07 -16.68
C SER A 46 -8.65 -1.76 -15.98
N SER A 47 -9.49 -1.88 -14.96
CA SER A 47 -9.90 -0.70 -14.20
C SER A 47 -8.70 -0.08 -13.48
N GLU A 48 -8.58 1.25 -13.48
CA GLU A 48 -7.39 1.93 -12.95
C GLU A 48 -7.14 1.62 -11.46
N ASN A 49 -8.22 1.38 -10.71
CA ASN A 49 -8.22 0.95 -9.30
C ASN A 49 -8.44 -0.56 -9.11
N GLY A 50 -8.44 -1.32 -10.20
CA GLY A 50 -8.70 -2.75 -10.19
C GLY A 50 -7.63 -3.55 -9.45
N PRO A 51 -7.94 -4.78 -9.04
CA PRO A 51 -6.99 -5.68 -8.39
C PRO A 51 -5.70 -5.84 -9.21
N TYR A 52 -5.80 -5.97 -10.54
CA TYR A 52 -4.60 -6.14 -11.36
C TYR A 52 -3.72 -4.88 -11.40
N ARG A 53 -4.32 -3.69 -11.62
CA ARG A 53 -3.56 -2.43 -11.68
C ARG A 53 -2.89 -2.10 -10.35
N ARG A 54 -3.61 -2.30 -9.23
CA ARG A 54 -3.04 -2.16 -7.89
C ARG A 54 -1.87 -3.11 -7.66
N ALA A 55 -2.00 -4.39 -8.04
CA ALA A 55 -0.93 -5.37 -7.87
C ALA A 55 0.33 -5.00 -8.70
N VAL A 56 0.16 -4.49 -9.92
CA VAL A 56 1.27 -4.00 -10.76
C VAL A 56 1.95 -2.77 -10.14
N SER A 57 1.18 -1.91 -9.47
CA SER A 57 1.67 -0.76 -8.70
C SER A 57 2.22 -1.12 -7.32
N GLY A 58 2.50 -2.40 -7.03
CA GLY A 58 3.04 -2.83 -5.74
C GLY A 58 2.04 -2.75 -4.58
N GLY A 59 0.74 -2.71 -4.88
CA GLY A 59 -0.34 -2.59 -3.89
C GLY A 59 -0.71 -1.15 -3.55
N ASP A 60 -0.07 -0.16 -4.18
CA ASP A 60 -0.33 1.24 -3.90
C ASP A 60 -1.57 1.79 -4.63
N TRP A 61 -2.01 2.97 -4.22
CA TRP A 61 -3.08 3.71 -4.88
C TRP A 61 -2.63 4.28 -6.23
N PRO A 62 -3.57 4.49 -7.18
CA PRO A 62 -3.27 5.16 -8.43
C PRO A 62 -2.86 6.61 -8.18
N THR A 63 -2.08 7.16 -9.11
CA THR A 63 -1.45 8.48 -8.99
C THR A 63 -2.44 9.60 -8.64
N TRP A 64 -3.62 9.63 -9.26
CA TRP A 64 -4.60 10.68 -8.97
C TRP A 64 -5.10 10.66 -7.52
N MET A 65 -5.18 9.46 -6.91
CA MET A 65 -5.61 9.30 -5.52
C MET A 65 -4.48 9.71 -4.57
N GLN A 66 -3.23 9.46 -4.93
CA GLN A 66 -2.06 9.99 -4.20
C GLN A 66 -2.00 11.52 -4.28
N MET A 67 -2.26 12.10 -5.45
CA MET A 67 -2.36 13.57 -5.60
C MET A 67 -3.47 14.14 -4.71
N LEU A 68 -4.65 13.50 -4.69
CA LEU A 68 -5.77 13.90 -3.84
C LEU A 68 -5.43 13.81 -2.34
N LYS A 69 -4.71 12.77 -1.93
CA LYS A 69 -4.18 12.61 -0.57
C LYS A 69 -3.28 13.80 -0.18
N GLU A 70 -2.31 14.15 -1.01
CA GLU A 70 -1.38 15.25 -0.70
C GLU A 70 -2.10 16.62 -0.70
N ILE A 71 -3.02 16.86 -1.63
CA ILE A 71 -3.84 18.08 -1.63
C ILE A 71 -4.67 18.19 -0.34
N HIS A 72 -5.31 17.09 0.08
CA HIS A 72 -6.07 17.08 1.33
C HIS A 72 -5.16 17.38 2.53
N LYS A 73 -3.98 16.76 2.59
CA LYS A 73 -3.01 16.97 3.67
C LYS A 73 -2.59 18.43 3.76
N GLU A 74 -2.26 19.08 2.65
CA GLU A 74 -1.92 20.51 2.62
C GLU A 74 -3.08 21.38 3.12
N ALA A 75 -4.31 21.12 2.67
CA ALA A 75 -5.49 21.85 3.10
C ALA A 75 -5.76 21.67 4.61
N ALA A 76 -5.61 20.44 5.12
CA ALA A 76 -5.81 20.11 6.52
C ALA A 76 -4.77 20.81 7.41
N LEU A 77 -3.48 20.79 7.01
CA LEU A 77 -2.40 21.45 7.74
C LEU A 77 -2.51 22.97 7.69
N SER A 78 -2.89 23.53 6.54
CA SER A 78 -3.13 24.97 6.40
C SER A 78 -4.23 25.45 7.36
N ARG A 79 -5.33 24.69 7.44
CA ARG A 79 -6.40 24.97 8.41
C ARG A 79 -5.93 24.83 9.85
N ALA A 80 -5.20 23.77 10.18
CA ALA A 80 -4.67 23.55 11.52
C ALA A 80 -3.77 24.70 11.95
N SER A 81 -2.83 25.10 11.08
CA SER A 81 -1.93 26.24 11.30
C SER A 81 -2.68 27.55 11.54
N ARG A 82 -3.72 27.82 10.74
CA ARG A 82 -4.51 29.06 10.86
C ARG A 82 -5.21 29.21 12.21
N TYR A 83 -5.65 28.11 12.83
CA TYR A 83 -6.45 28.13 14.05
C TYR A 83 -5.71 27.59 15.28
N ALA A 84 -4.39 27.38 15.19
CA ALA A 84 -3.57 26.87 16.29
C ALA A 84 -3.68 27.76 17.54
N GLY A 85 -3.93 27.15 18.70
CA GLY A 85 -4.08 27.87 19.97
C GLY A 85 -5.33 28.76 20.09
N THR A 86 -6.27 28.65 19.14
CA THR A 86 -7.57 29.34 19.21
C THR A 86 -8.67 28.37 19.64
N ARG A 87 -9.85 28.90 19.99
CA ARG A 87 -11.04 28.06 20.26
C ARG A 87 -11.53 27.21 19.07
N TYR A 88 -10.98 27.44 17.87
CA TYR A 88 -11.31 26.74 16.63
C TYR A 88 -10.20 25.79 16.17
N GLU A 89 -9.33 25.40 17.10
CA GLU A 89 -8.23 24.49 16.83
C GLU A 89 -8.71 23.24 16.10
N TYR A 90 -7.99 22.89 15.05
CA TYR A 90 -8.33 21.80 14.14
C TYR A 90 -7.18 20.81 14.11
N GLN A 91 -7.47 19.55 14.45
CA GLN A 91 -6.52 18.47 14.28
C GLN A 91 -6.55 17.99 12.83
N PRO A 92 -5.42 18.06 12.10
CA PRO A 92 -5.37 17.69 10.71
C PRO A 92 -5.53 16.18 10.55
N GLN A 93 -6.51 15.77 9.74
CA GLN A 93 -6.62 14.39 9.30
C GLN A 93 -5.70 14.16 8.09
N VAL A 94 -4.80 13.19 8.21
CA VAL A 94 -3.86 12.82 7.16
C VAL A 94 -4.16 11.40 6.71
N PHE A 95 -4.39 11.22 5.41
CA PHE A 95 -4.55 9.90 4.82
C PHE A 95 -3.18 9.33 4.47
N VAL A 96 -3.02 8.03 4.65
CA VAL A 96 -1.79 7.28 4.37
C VAL A 96 -2.11 6.18 3.37
N SER A 97 -1.27 6.03 2.35
CA SER A 97 -1.47 4.98 1.35
C SER A 97 -1.23 3.58 1.96
N PRO A 98 -1.71 2.48 1.35
CA PRO A 98 -1.52 1.14 1.90
C PRO A 98 -0.04 0.78 2.05
N VAL A 99 0.80 1.18 1.09
CA VAL A 99 2.24 0.92 1.12
C VAL A 99 2.91 1.76 2.21
N GLU A 100 2.63 3.06 2.25
CA GLU A 100 3.17 3.94 3.30
C GLU A 100 2.76 3.50 4.70
N ARG A 101 1.54 2.96 4.85
CA ARG A 101 1.08 2.42 6.13
C ARG A 101 1.90 1.21 6.55
N ALA A 102 2.17 0.29 5.62
CA ALA A 102 3.00 -0.88 5.89
C ALA A 102 4.45 -0.47 6.24
N GLU A 103 4.98 0.56 5.58
CA GLU A 103 6.30 1.11 5.89
C GLU A 103 6.35 1.77 7.28
N GLN A 104 5.32 2.53 7.65
CA GLN A 104 5.19 3.13 8.98
C GLN A 104 5.11 2.06 10.06
N GLU A 105 4.24 1.06 9.88
CA GLU A 105 4.12 -0.06 10.82
C GLU A 105 5.44 -0.83 10.99
N ALA A 106 6.19 -1.02 9.90
CA ALA A 106 7.51 -1.65 9.96
C ALA A 106 8.56 -0.79 10.66
N ALA A 107 8.54 0.54 10.43
CA ALA A 107 9.44 1.48 11.09
C ALA A 107 9.15 1.58 12.59
N ASP A 108 7.87 1.72 12.97
CA ASP A 108 7.44 1.76 14.37
C ASP A 108 7.84 0.49 15.11
N ALA A 109 7.67 -0.69 14.48
CA ALA A 109 8.10 -1.96 15.06
C ALA A 109 9.64 -2.06 15.23
N ALA A 110 10.42 -1.49 14.31
CA ALA A 110 11.87 -1.44 14.42
C ALA A 110 12.34 -0.48 15.52
N ASP A 111 11.68 0.67 15.65
CA ASP A 111 11.96 1.65 16.70
C ASP A 111 11.63 1.06 18.09
N ASP A 112 10.49 0.38 18.24
CA ASP A 112 10.12 -0.30 19.49
C ASP A 112 11.16 -1.35 19.90
N GLN A 113 11.66 -2.14 18.95
CA GLN A 113 12.74 -3.11 19.20
C GLN A 113 14.03 -2.42 19.63
N PHE A 114 14.41 -1.35 18.94
CA PHE A 114 15.61 -0.58 19.28
C PHE A 114 15.51 0.04 20.68
N GLN A 115 14.35 0.61 21.02
CA GLN A 115 14.09 1.16 22.35
C GLN A 115 14.18 0.05 23.41
N ALA A 116 13.54 -1.09 23.20
CA ALA A 116 13.61 -2.22 24.13
C ALA A 116 15.05 -2.69 24.40
N ASP A 117 15.86 -2.83 23.35
CA ASP A 117 17.27 -3.19 23.45
C ASP A 117 18.10 -2.13 24.19
N ALA A 118 17.82 -0.84 23.93
CA ALA A 118 18.48 0.26 24.61
C ALA A 118 18.13 0.29 26.11
N TYR A 119 16.85 0.16 26.45
CA TYR A 119 16.38 0.04 27.84
C TYR A 119 17.02 -1.15 28.55
N ALA A 120 17.08 -2.31 27.91
CA ALA A 120 17.71 -3.51 28.48
C ALA A 120 19.20 -3.29 28.78
N LYS A 121 19.94 -2.63 27.89
CA LYS A 121 21.37 -2.29 28.09
C LYS A 121 21.57 -1.32 29.25
N VAL A 122 20.74 -0.26 29.34
CA VAL A 122 20.82 0.71 30.44
C VAL A 122 20.52 0.04 31.78
N LEU A 123 19.48 -0.80 31.85
CA LEU A 123 19.16 -1.55 33.05
C LEU A 123 20.31 -2.46 33.48
N ALA A 124 20.91 -3.20 32.53
CA ALA A 124 22.06 -4.07 32.81
C ALA A 124 23.27 -3.30 33.38
N GLN A 125 23.54 -2.08 32.90
CA GLN A 125 24.60 -1.21 33.43
C GLN A 125 24.31 -0.72 34.85
N ILE A 126 23.06 -0.36 35.15
CA ILE A 126 22.64 0.09 36.48
C ILE A 126 22.69 -1.06 37.50
N THR A 127 22.26 -2.26 37.11
CA THR A 127 22.26 -3.43 38.00
C THR A 127 23.63 -4.08 38.13
N GLY A 128 24.48 -4.02 37.09
CA GLY A 128 25.83 -4.58 37.09
C GLY A 128 26.88 -3.69 37.80
N GLY A 129 26.61 -2.40 37.96
CA GLY A 129 27.52 -1.43 38.61
C GLY A 129 27.43 -1.39 40.14
N ARG A 130 26.62 -2.24 40.79
CA ARG A 130 26.39 -2.23 42.24
C ARG A 130 26.83 -3.55 42.88
N VAL A 131 28.11 -3.86 42.77
CA VAL A 131 28.81 -4.80 43.67
C VAL A 131 30.04 -4.07 44.19
N ALA A 132 29.85 -3.40 45.33
CA ALA A 132 30.91 -2.97 46.24
C ALA A 132 30.84 -3.87 47.47
#